data_AF-A0A060SRK6-F1
#
_entry.id   AF-A0A060SRK6-F1
#
_cell.length_a   1.000
_cell.length_b   1.000
_cell.length_c   1.000
_cell.angle_alpha   90.00
_cell.angle_beta   90.00
_cell.angle_gamma   90.00
#
_symmetry.space_group_name_H-M   'P 1'
#
loop_
_entity.id
_entity.type
_entity.pdbx_description
1 polymer ?
#
loop_
_entity_poly.entity_id
_entity_poly.type
_entity_poly.pdbx_seq_one_letter_code
_entity_poly.pdbx_strand_id
1 'polypeptide(L)'
;MYVETAGGVHSPTLSGTTQLDAYRPLFLPTVLIGDSRLGGISSTIASYEAMLLRGYIVDAILLFRDEYYRNWEYLAPYFAERSIPVISVDPPPERQADPAADASVTENYYQAIVPGNGPSAILDVVKHLDDCHARRLAELESMPRRTLDSIWWPFVQHGHVQREADVNVIDSAWGDFFSKLKDGNGPKIAALILEPLVMGAGGMIFVDPLFQRVLIDVVRGPSPRIPSEWSGLPVIFDEVFIGLYRLGLQTSSALLGTTPDISVNAKILTGGLVPLAVTLASDSVYRAFLSDSKVDALLHGHSYTAYPVGCEVANATLDIIDKLATSEPWREAREKWRVSEPEKVSQTSVWSFWDPAFVNAVSHMDNVAEIMAFGTLLSIKVQDDSAGYQSHSARALLESIRTAVNSDGALSPAPGGSPFGIHYRTLGNVAYFMLSLNTPASVVRSVEERVCTVLQNRR
;
A
#
# COMPACT_ATOMS: atom_id res chain seq x y z
N MET A 1 16.45 -22.49 -8.65
CA MET A 1 15.34 -22.57 -9.63
C MET A 1 15.42 -21.33 -10.50
N TYR A 2 15.31 -21.46 -11.82
CA TYR A 2 15.31 -20.32 -12.74
C TYR A 2 13.89 -20.05 -13.22
N VAL A 3 13.55 -18.77 -13.41
CA VAL A 3 12.26 -18.30 -13.94
C VAL A 3 12.58 -17.37 -15.09
N GLU A 4 12.42 -17.84 -16.32
CA GLU A 4 12.69 -17.06 -17.53
C GLU A 4 11.47 -16.18 -17.87
N THR A 5 11.72 -14.90 -18.16
CA THR A 5 10.69 -13.94 -18.59
C THR A 5 10.51 -13.95 -20.11
N ALA A 6 9.27 -13.92 -20.58
CA ALA A 6 8.95 -13.96 -22.01
C ALA A 6 9.19 -12.60 -22.68
N GLY A 7 10.36 -12.41 -23.30
CA GLY A 7 10.71 -11.18 -24.00
C GLY A 7 11.33 -10.12 -23.08
N GLY A 8 11.03 -8.84 -23.34
CA GLY A 8 11.63 -7.73 -22.61
C GLY A 8 10.97 -7.46 -21.26
N VAL A 9 11.64 -6.68 -20.42
CA VAL A 9 11.16 -6.30 -19.07
C VAL A 9 9.74 -5.69 -19.10
N HIS A 10 9.43 -4.89 -20.11
CA HIS A 10 8.13 -4.27 -20.34
C HIS A 10 7.22 -4.99 -21.33
N SER A 11 7.58 -6.20 -21.78
CA SER A 11 6.63 -7.03 -22.53
C SER A 11 5.38 -7.30 -21.66
N PRO A 12 4.17 -7.19 -22.25
CA PRO A 12 2.94 -7.48 -21.52
C PRO A 12 2.81 -8.98 -21.25
N THR A 13 2.33 -9.32 -20.06
CA THR A 13 1.85 -10.68 -19.77
C THR A 13 0.54 -10.96 -20.50
N LEU A 14 0.05 -12.20 -20.42
CA LEU A 14 -1.27 -12.58 -20.92
C LEU A 14 -2.43 -11.80 -20.26
N SER A 15 -2.21 -11.09 -19.13
CA SER A 15 -3.19 -10.22 -18.49
C SER A 15 -3.04 -8.73 -18.85
N GLY A 16 -2.07 -8.37 -19.70
CA GLY A 16 -1.82 -7.00 -20.15
C GLY A 16 -0.97 -6.15 -19.19
N THR A 17 -0.68 -6.62 -17.98
CA THR A 17 0.31 -5.98 -17.08
C THR A 17 1.73 -6.18 -17.62
N THR A 18 2.68 -5.27 -17.32
CA THR A 18 4.08 -5.53 -17.71
C THR A 18 4.68 -6.64 -16.84
N GLN A 19 5.63 -7.40 -17.37
CA GLN A 19 6.29 -8.48 -16.60
C GLN A 19 6.92 -7.97 -15.30
N LEU A 20 7.52 -6.77 -15.29
CA LEU A 20 8.05 -6.21 -14.05
C LEU A 20 6.98 -5.98 -12.99
N ASP A 21 5.76 -5.60 -13.36
CA ASP A 21 4.67 -5.40 -12.40
C ASP A 21 4.12 -6.76 -11.92
N ALA A 22 4.05 -7.75 -12.82
CA ALA A 22 3.52 -9.08 -12.55
C ALA A 22 4.41 -9.95 -11.64
N TYR A 23 5.74 -9.91 -11.83
CA TYR A 23 6.68 -10.69 -11.01
C TYR A 23 7.12 -9.98 -9.72
N ARG A 24 6.83 -8.68 -9.54
CA ARG A 24 7.28 -7.91 -8.37
C ARG A 24 6.83 -8.49 -7.01
N PRO A 25 5.63 -9.08 -6.86
CA PRO A 25 5.23 -9.72 -5.60
C PRO A 25 6.14 -10.87 -5.15
N LEU A 26 6.92 -11.48 -6.06
CA LEU A 26 7.84 -12.58 -5.74
C LEU A 26 9.21 -12.11 -5.22
N PHE A 27 9.58 -10.83 -5.45
CA PHE A 27 10.81 -10.18 -4.99
C PHE A 27 12.11 -11.02 -5.14
N LEU A 28 12.23 -11.66 -6.30
CA LEU A 28 13.32 -12.59 -6.63
C LEU A 28 14.65 -11.85 -6.87
N PRO A 29 15.79 -12.44 -6.48
CA PRO A 29 17.10 -12.10 -7.08
C PRO A 29 17.00 -12.22 -8.60
N THR A 30 17.54 -11.26 -9.35
CA THR A 30 17.29 -11.16 -10.80
C THR A 30 18.56 -10.92 -11.59
N VAL A 31 18.70 -11.59 -12.73
CA VAL A 31 19.74 -11.34 -13.74
C VAL A 31 19.11 -10.57 -14.90
N LEU A 32 19.76 -9.51 -15.37
CA LEU A 32 19.34 -8.80 -16.58
C LEU A 32 20.24 -9.21 -17.76
N ILE A 33 19.61 -9.65 -18.86
CA ILE A 33 20.31 -9.88 -20.13
C ILE A 33 20.33 -8.56 -20.93
N GLY A 34 21.53 -8.02 -21.12
CA GLY A 34 21.79 -6.81 -21.90
C GLY A 34 22.01 -7.09 -23.39
N ASP A 35 21.98 -6.02 -24.18
CA ASP A 35 22.12 -6.08 -25.64
C ASP A 35 23.54 -5.66 -26.07
N SER A 36 24.19 -6.49 -26.89
CA SER A 36 25.55 -6.27 -27.40
C SER A 36 25.63 -5.37 -28.64
N ARG A 37 24.49 -5.10 -29.29
CA ARG A 37 24.41 -4.42 -30.60
C ARG A 37 24.41 -2.89 -30.46
N LEU A 38 24.40 -2.19 -31.60
CA LEU A 38 24.25 -0.73 -31.65
C LEU A 38 23.02 -0.25 -30.85
N GLY A 39 23.23 0.70 -29.93
CA GLY A 39 22.19 1.21 -29.03
C GLY A 39 21.96 0.34 -27.78
N GLY A 40 22.54 -0.86 -27.71
CA GLY A 40 22.34 -1.83 -26.64
C GLY A 40 22.75 -1.37 -25.25
N ILE A 41 23.74 -0.46 -25.15
CA ILE A 41 24.09 0.25 -23.91
C ILE A 41 22.84 0.96 -23.33
N SER A 42 22.12 1.71 -24.16
CA SER A 42 20.97 2.52 -23.74
C SER A 42 19.77 1.65 -23.35
N SER A 43 19.46 0.62 -24.15
CA SER A 43 18.36 -0.31 -23.82
C SER A 43 18.63 -1.15 -22.58
N THR A 44 19.89 -1.54 -22.32
CA THR A 44 20.29 -2.26 -21.10
C THR A 44 20.15 -1.36 -19.86
N ILE A 45 20.64 -0.12 -19.91
CA ILE A 45 20.52 0.84 -18.81
C ILE A 45 19.05 1.18 -18.54
N ALA A 46 18.26 1.50 -19.57
CA ALA A 46 16.84 1.80 -19.41
C ALA A 46 16.03 0.62 -18.84
N SER A 47 16.38 -0.62 -19.22
CA SER A 47 15.75 -1.83 -18.66
C SER A 47 16.12 -2.02 -17.18
N TYR A 48 17.38 -1.80 -16.81
CA TYR A 48 17.84 -1.83 -15.42
C TYR A 48 17.15 -0.74 -14.57
N GLU A 49 17.07 0.50 -15.05
CA GLU A 49 16.42 1.60 -14.33
C GLU A 49 14.92 1.32 -14.16
N ALA A 50 14.24 0.74 -15.15
CA ALA A 50 12.84 0.32 -15.04
C ALA A 50 12.58 -0.78 -13.98
N MET A 51 13.58 -1.67 -13.76
CA MET A 51 13.59 -2.69 -12.72
C MET A 51 13.84 -2.07 -11.34
N LEU A 52 14.86 -1.21 -11.23
CA LEU A 52 15.24 -0.52 -10.00
C LEU A 52 14.10 0.39 -9.49
N LEU A 53 13.41 1.11 -10.38
CA LEU A 53 12.23 1.94 -10.07
C LEU A 53 11.05 1.14 -9.48
N ARG A 54 11.01 -0.18 -9.70
CA ARG A 54 10.02 -1.09 -9.10
C ARG A 54 10.55 -1.81 -7.86
N GLY A 55 11.77 -1.52 -7.44
CA GLY A 55 12.42 -2.18 -6.31
C GLY A 55 12.70 -3.66 -6.56
N TYR A 56 13.22 -4.00 -7.75
CA TYR A 56 13.93 -5.25 -8.00
C TYR A 56 15.38 -5.15 -7.50
N ILE A 57 15.95 -6.29 -7.11
CA ILE A 57 17.40 -6.45 -6.98
C ILE A 57 17.90 -7.07 -8.28
N VAL A 58 18.91 -6.46 -8.90
CA VAL A 58 19.58 -6.99 -10.10
C VAL A 58 20.99 -7.39 -9.70
N ASP A 59 21.23 -8.69 -9.59
CA ASP A 59 22.45 -9.26 -9.01
C ASP A 59 23.59 -9.38 -10.02
N ALA A 60 23.30 -9.45 -11.32
CA ALA A 60 24.29 -9.49 -12.40
C ALA A 60 23.70 -9.00 -13.74
N ILE A 61 24.57 -8.48 -14.62
CA ILE A 61 24.27 -8.18 -16.03
C ILE A 61 25.04 -9.16 -16.91
N LEU A 62 24.35 -9.87 -17.81
CA LEU A 62 24.98 -10.75 -18.81
C LEU A 62 24.72 -10.21 -20.21
N LEU A 63 25.69 -10.29 -21.12
CA LEU A 63 25.51 -9.99 -22.53
C LEU A 63 26.50 -10.77 -23.41
N PHE A 64 26.22 -10.86 -24.71
CA PHE A 64 27.18 -11.42 -25.66
C PHE A 64 28.32 -10.44 -25.97
N ARG A 65 29.45 -10.98 -26.40
CA ARG A 65 30.53 -10.21 -27.02
C ARG A 65 30.22 -9.88 -28.47
N ASP A 66 30.80 -8.77 -28.89
CA ASP A 66 30.68 -8.10 -30.17
C ASP A 66 31.90 -7.18 -30.27
N GLU A 67 32.97 -7.65 -30.91
CA GLU A 67 34.27 -6.96 -30.98
C GLU A 67 34.21 -5.61 -31.75
N TYR A 68 33.07 -5.29 -32.37
CA TYR A 68 32.85 -4.03 -33.06
C TYR A 68 32.23 -2.96 -32.14
N TYR A 69 31.14 -3.29 -31.44
CA TYR A 69 30.45 -2.34 -30.55
C TYR A 69 31.02 -2.30 -29.12
N ARG A 70 31.55 -3.43 -28.62
CA ARG A 70 32.23 -3.54 -27.31
C ARG A 70 31.43 -3.02 -26.11
N ASN A 71 30.09 -3.14 -26.17
CA ASN A 71 29.15 -2.61 -25.16
C ASN A 71 29.50 -2.99 -23.70
N TRP A 72 30.04 -4.18 -23.45
CA TRP A 72 30.39 -4.62 -22.09
C TRP A 72 31.51 -3.79 -21.47
N GLU A 73 32.41 -3.20 -22.25
CA GLU A 73 33.50 -2.36 -21.73
C GLU A 73 33.00 -1.00 -21.22
N TYR A 74 31.89 -0.50 -21.76
CA TYR A 74 31.19 0.67 -21.23
C TYR A 74 30.29 0.31 -20.04
N LEU A 75 29.56 -0.81 -20.14
CA LEU A 75 28.62 -1.23 -19.10
C LEU A 75 29.32 -1.71 -17.82
N ALA A 76 30.49 -2.36 -17.93
CA ALA A 76 31.25 -2.86 -16.78
C ALA A 76 31.58 -1.78 -15.73
N PRO A 77 32.22 -0.63 -16.05
CA PRO A 77 32.45 0.42 -15.06
C PRO A 77 31.14 1.05 -14.57
N TYR A 78 30.15 1.28 -15.45
CA TYR A 78 28.84 1.84 -15.06
C TYR A 78 28.15 0.97 -13.99
N PHE A 79 28.15 -0.35 -14.15
CA PHE A 79 27.53 -1.26 -13.17
C PHE A 79 28.43 -1.58 -11.97
N ALA A 80 29.76 -1.50 -12.11
CA ALA A 80 30.68 -1.62 -10.98
C ALA A 80 30.47 -0.51 -9.92
N GLU A 81 30.17 0.72 -10.33
CA GLU A 81 29.73 1.81 -9.42
C GLU A 81 28.52 1.41 -8.56
N ARG A 82 27.67 0.53 -9.08
CA ARG A 82 26.43 0.03 -8.47
C ARG A 82 26.64 -1.31 -7.75
N SER A 83 27.88 -1.80 -7.67
CA SER A 83 28.27 -3.13 -7.15
C SER A 83 27.67 -4.33 -7.91
N ILE A 84 27.28 -4.15 -9.17
CA ILE A 84 26.72 -5.20 -10.03
C ILE A 84 27.79 -5.63 -11.05
N PRO A 85 28.16 -6.92 -11.12
CA PRO A 85 29.10 -7.40 -12.12
C PRO A 85 28.47 -7.45 -13.51
N VAL A 86 29.29 -7.18 -14.54
CA VAL A 86 28.93 -7.35 -15.96
C VAL A 86 29.79 -8.46 -16.54
N ILE A 87 29.12 -9.46 -17.12
CA ILE A 87 29.77 -10.66 -17.63
C ILE A 87 29.48 -10.78 -19.13
N SER A 88 30.54 -10.79 -19.94
CA SER A 88 30.45 -10.99 -21.38
C SER A 88 30.90 -12.38 -21.82
N VAL A 89 30.04 -13.04 -22.60
CA VAL A 89 30.23 -14.40 -23.12
C VAL A 89 30.32 -14.31 -24.65
N ASP A 90 31.15 -15.15 -25.28
CA ASP A 90 31.22 -15.20 -26.75
C ASP A 90 29.83 -15.54 -27.34
N PRO A 91 29.43 -14.97 -28.49
CA PRO A 91 28.10 -15.19 -29.05
C PRO A 91 27.90 -16.63 -29.55
N PRO A 92 26.66 -17.15 -29.58
CA PRO A 92 26.37 -18.45 -30.15
C PRO A 92 26.70 -18.47 -31.66
N PRO A 93 27.10 -19.63 -32.20
CA PRO A 93 27.43 -19.79 -33.62
C PRO A 93 26.22 -19.55 -34.54
N GLU A 94 26.49 -19.22 -35.81
CA GLU A 94 25.44 -19.07 -36.81
C GLU A 94 24.64 -20.36 -37.00
N ARG A 95 23.31 -20.22 -37.05
CA ARG A 95 22.36 -21.32 -37.17
C ARG A 95 22.56 -22.12 -38.46
N GLN A 96 22.68 -23.44 -38.35
CA GLN A 96 22.85 -24.34 -39.48
C GLN A 96 21.51 -24.74 -40.10
N ALA A 97 21.54 -25.06 -41.40
CA ALA A 97 20.34 -25.46 -42.14
C ALA A 97 19.91 -26.92 -41.88
N ASP A 98 20.84 -27.78 -41.48
CA ASP A 98 20.57 -29.14 -41.00
C ASP A 98 20.39 -29.14 -39.47
N PRO A 99 19.23 -29.57 -38.92
CA PRO A 99 18.99 -29.62 -37.48
C PRO A 99 19.97 -30.49 -36.69
N ALA A 100 20.56 -31.53 -37.30
CA ALA A 100 21.51 -32.40 -36.60
C ALA A 100 22.88 -31.70 -36.43
N ALA A 101 23.37 -31.04 -37.48
CA ALA A 101 24.52 -30.15 -37.41
C ALA A 101 24.27 -28.95 -36.47
N ASP A 102 23.09 -28.32 -36.53
CA ASP A 102 22.69 -27.18 -35.68
C ASP A 102 22.76 -27.55 -34.19
N ALA A 103 22.20 -28.71 -33.82
CA ALA A 103 22.26 -29.24 -32.46
C ALA A 103 23.70 -29.57 -32.02
N SER A 104 24.50 -30.23 -32.87
CA SER A 104 25.89 -30.58 -32.57
C SER A 104 26.77 -29.33 -32.37
N VAL A 105 26.63 -28.33 -33.24
CA VAL A 105 27.35 -27.05 -33.16
C VAL A 105 26.93 -26.25 -31.92
N THR A 106 25.64 -26.29 -31.55
CA THR A 106 25.12 -25.65 -30.33
C THR A 106 25.62 -26.34 -29.05
N GLU A 107 25.66 -27.68 -29.02
CA GLU A 107 26.21 -28.45 -27.90
C GLU A 107 27.70 -28.17 -27.69
N ASN A 108 28.49 -28.14 -28.78
CA ASN A 108 29.91 -27.78 -28.72
C ASN A 108 30.14 -26.35 -28.18
N TYR A 109 29.25 -25.41 -28.52
CA TYR A 109 29.27 -24.05 -27.96
C TYR A 109 28.99 -24.06 -26.45
N TYR A 110 27.95 -24.77 -25.98
CA TYR A 110 27.68 -24.89 -24.55
C TYR A 110 28.84 -25.52 -23.76
N GLN A 111 29.48 -26.56 -24.31
CA GLN A 111 30.66 -27.18 -23.71
C GLN A 111 31.91 -26.26 -23.71
N ALA A 112 32.00 -25.30 -24.64
CA ALA A 112 33.06 -24.30 -24.66
C ALA A 112 32.84 -23.19 -23.60
N ILE A 113 31.60 -22.73 -23.41
CA ILE A 113 31.29 -21.69 -22.40
C ILE A 113 31.11 -22.27 -20.98
N VAL A 114 30.76 -23.55 -20.84
CA VAL A 114 30.68 -24.29 -19.57
C VAL A 114 31.46 -25.62 -19.68
N PRO A 115 32.80 -25.57 -19.68
CA PRO A 115 33.63 -26.77 -19.69
C PRO A 115 33.51 -27.56 -18.38
N GLY A 116 33.49 -28.88 -18.47
CA GLY A 116 33.38 -29.77 -17.30
C GLY A 116 34.57 -29.73 -16.32
N ASN A 117 35.67 -29.05 -16.68
CA ASN A 117 36.78 -28.67 -15.80
C ASN A 117 37.46 -27.42 -16.38
N GLY A 118 37.51 -26.33 -15.62
CA GLY A 118 38.20 -25.08 -16.01
C GLY A 118 37.49 -23.83 -15.47
N PRO A 119 38.09 -22.64 -15.65
CA PRO A 119 37.41 -21.37 -15.39
C PRO A 119 36.31 -21.13 -16.42
N SER A 120 35.18 -20.57 -15.99
CA SER A 120 34.05 -20.22 -16.86
C SER A 120 33.32 -19.01 -16.30
N ALA A 121 33.16 -17.99 -17.13
CA ALA A 121 32.40 -16.79 -16.80
C ALA A 121 30.94 -17.10 -16.41
N ILE A 122 30.35 -18.19 -16.91
CA ILE A 122 29.00 -18.64 -16.53
C ILE A 122 29.02 -19.35 -15.17
N LEU A 123 30.03 -20.18 -14.86
CA LEU A 123 30.17 -20.78 -13.54
C LEU A 123 30.44 -19.72 -12.46
N ASP A 124 31.23 -18.69 -12.79
CA ASP A 124 31.47 -17.54 -11.92
C ASP A 124 30.17 -16.74 -11.64
N VAL A 125 29.28 -16.59 -12.62
CA VAL A 125 27.94 -16.00 -12.43
C VAL A 125 27.09 -16.86 -11.49
N VAL A 126 26.99 -18.17 -11.73
CA VAL A 126 26.17 -19.07 -10.90
C VAL A 126 26.64 -19.00 -9.45
N LYS A 127 27.97 -19.07 -9.22
CA LYS A 127 28.56 -18.92 -7.89
C LYS A 127 28.25 -17.55 -7.27
N HIS A 128 28.38 -16.45 -8.01
CA HIS A 128 28.06 -15.11 -7.51
C HIS A 128 26.59 -14.98 -7.09
N LEU A 129 25.66 -15.63 -7.81
CA LEU A 129 24.24 -15.67 -7.45
C LEU A 129 23.98 -16.49 -6.19
N ASP A 130 24.65 -17.63 -6.02
CA ASP A 130 24.62 -18.41 -4.77
C ASP A 130 25.22 -17.61 -3.59
N ASP A 131 26.35 -16.94 -3.80
CA ASP A 131 26.99 -16.05 -2.82
C ASP A 131 26.11 -14.83 -2.49
N CYS A 132 25.33 -14.28 -3.44
CA CYS A 132 24.29 -13.27 -3.19
C CYS A 132 23.15 -13.84 -2.34
N HIS A 133 22.64 -15.02 -2.68
CA HIS A 133 21.52 -15.64 -1.96
C HIS A 133 21.89 -15.98 -0.52
N ALA A 134 23.06 -16.58 -0.29
CA ALA A 134 23.57 -16.90 1.04
C ALA A 134 23.77 -15.63 1.90
N ARG A 135 24.27 -14.53 1.32
CA ARG A 135 24.37 -13.22 2.00
C ARG A 135 23.01 -12.64 2.36
N ARG A 136 22.01 -12.70 1.46
CA ARG A 136 20.64 -12.22 1.76
C ARG A 136 20.01 -13.01 2.91
N LEU A 137 20.17 -14.34 2.95
CA LEU A 137 19.69 -15.16 4.06
C LEU A 137 20.38 -14.78 5.39
N ALA A 138 21.70 -14.71 5.42
CA ALA A 138 22.46 -14.35 6.64
C ALA A 138 22.16 -12.93 7.14
N GLU A 139 21.93 -11.97 6.24
CA GLU A 139 21.47 -10.63 6.61
C GLU A 139 20.07 -10.69 7.26
N LEU A 140 19.10 -11.37 6.66
CA LEU A 140 17.74 -11.49 7.20
C LEU A 140 17.70 -12.24 8.54
N GLU A 141 18.41 -13.36 8.66
CA GLU A 141 18.51 -14.15 9.90
C GLU A 141 19.15 -13.35 11.05
N SER A 142 20.07 -12.43 10.75
CA SER A 142 20.71 -11.57 11.75
C SER A 142 19.96 -10.27 12.06
N MET A 143 18.91 -9.90 11.30
CA MET A 143 18.14 -8.68 11.56
C MET A 143 17.47 -8.64 12.95
N PRO A 144 16.82 -9.71 13.46
CA PRO A 144 16.19 -9.68 14.79
C PRO A 144 17.17 -9.29 15.90
N ARG A 145 18.34 -9.95 15.93
CA ARG A 145 19.40 -9.72 16.93
C ARG A 145 19.92 -8.29 16.88
N ARG A 146 20.37 -7.86 15.70
CA ARG A 146 20.87 -6.49 15.47
C ARG A 146 19.84 -5.44 15.87
N THR A 147 18.55 -5.71 15.65
CA THR A 147 17.47 -4.79 15.97
C THR A 147 17.25 -4.68 17.49
N LEU A 148 17.20 -5.79 18.22
CA LEU A 148 17.11 -5.80 19.69
C LEU A 148 18.29 -5.08 20.36
N ASP A 149 19.50 -5.23 19.80
CA ASP A 149 20.71 -4.61 20.32
C ASP A 149 20.85 -3.11 19.97
N SER A 150 20.11 -2.60 18.99
CA SER A 150 20.37 -1.26 18.39
C SER A 150 19.17 -0.32 18.25
N ILE A 151 17.92 -0.82 18.21
CA ILE A 151 16.74 0.01 17.87
C ILE A 151 15.82 0.20 19.08
N TRP A 152 15.70 1.47 19.50
CA TRP A 152 14.65 1.91 20.41
C TRP A 152 13.36 2.17 19.64
N TRP A 153 12.51 1.14 19.46
CA TRP A 153 11.20 1.32 18.84
C TRP A 153 10.30 2.31 19.62
N PRO A 154 9.65 3.27 18.95
CA PRO A 154 8.67 4.13 19.59
C PRO A 154 7.43 3.31 20.01
N PHE A 155 6.94 3.55 21.22
CA PHE A 155 5.72 2.94 21.80
C PHE A 155 5.73 1.42 21.99
N VAL A 156 6.89 0.77 21.90
CA VAL A 156 7.10 -0.61 22.36
C VAL A 156 7.65 -0.57 23.80
N GLN A 157 7.10 -1.40 24.68
CA GLN A 157 7.74 -1.70 25.96
C GLN A 157 8.76 -2.82 25.74
N HIS A 158 10.03 -2.47 25.56
CA HIS A 158 11.13 -3.40 25.32
C HIS A 158 11.28 -4.49 26.40
N GLY A 159 10.82 -4.23 27.63
CA GLY A 159 10.71 -5.26 28.66
C GLY A 159 9.82 -6.46 28.29
N HIS A 160 9.02 -6.37 27.22
CA HIS A 160 8.16 -7.44 26.70
C HIS A 160 8.58 -7.96 25.31
N VAL A 161 9.65 -7.41 24.72
CA VAL A 161 10.18 -7.79 23.39
C VAL A 161 11.68 -8.04 23.56
N GLN A 162 12.05 -9.26 23.95
CA GLN A 162 13.41 -9.60 24.41
C GLN A 162 14.08 -10.72 23.58
N ARG A 163 13.31 -11.45 22.77
CA ARG A 163 13.77 -12.60 21.98
C ARG A 163 13.69 -12.26 20.50
N GLU A 164 14.54 -12.89 19.71
CA GLU A 164 14.57 -12.68 18.26
C GLU A 164 13.25 -13.10 17.59
N ALA A 165 12.57 -14.12 18.14
CA ALA A 165 11.22 -14.51 17.73
C ALA A 165 10.10 -13.51 18.09
N ASP A 166 10.39 -12.48 18.89
CA ASP A 166 9.45 -11.38 19.17
C ASP A 166 9.56 -10.27 18.10
N VAL A 167 10.50 -10.37 17.15
CA VAL A 167 10.81 -9.36 16.12
C VAL A 167 10.50 -9.88 14.72
N ASN A 168 9.55 -9.25 14.04
CA ASN A 168 9.26 -9.57 12.64
C ASN A 168 10.28 -8.90 11.70
N VAL A 169 11.03 -9.71 10.95
CA VAL A 169 11.85 -9.25 9.82
C VAL A 169 10.96 -8.96 8.62
N ILE A 170 11.22 -7.87 7.90
CA ILE A 170 10.43 -7.46 6.73
C ILE A 170 11.36 -7.25 5.53
N ASP A 171 11.65 -8.35 4.81
CA ASP A 171 12.54 -8.40 3.62
C ASP A 171 12.07 -7.47 2.49
N SER A 172 10.75 -7.32 2.29
CA SER A 172 10.19 -6.13 1.64
C SER A 172 8.84 -5.74 2.26
N ALA A 173 8.61 -4.44 2.42
CA ALA A 173 7.48 -3.90 3.17
C ALA A 173 6.46 -3.22 2.25
N TRP A 174 5.17 -3.50 2.47
CA TRP A 174 4.05 -2.78 1.86
C TRP A 174 3.04 -2.36 2.94
N GLY A 175 3.33 -1.20 3.55
CA GLY A 175 2.53 -0.57 4.62
C GLY A 175 2.78 -1.08 6.04
N ASP A 176 2.88 -0.15 7.03
CA ASP A 176 1.85 0.15 8.05
C ASP A 176 2.44 0.82 9.34
N PHE A 177 1.61 1.34 10.28
CA PHE A 177 1.99 2.39 11.26
C PHE A 177 1.48 2.25 12.74
N PHE A 178 1.80 3.29 13.58
CA PHE A 178 1.13 3.83 14.81
C PHE A 178 1.44 3.18 16.19
N SER A 179 1.36 3.80 17.39
CA SER A 179 1.31 5.20 17.98
C SER A 179 1.33 5.05 19.55
N LYS A 180 1.24 5.99 20.53
CA LYS A 180 0.98 7.46 20.76
C LYS A 180 1.40 7.80 22.25
N LEU A 181 1.38 9.08 22.73
CA LEU A 181 1.11 9.65 24.13
C LEU A 181 2.05 10.86 24.50
N LYS A 182 1.69 12.06 25.03
CA LYS A 182 0.82 12.64 26.14
C LYS A 182 1.54 12.70 27.52
N ASP A 183 1.25 13.55 28.51
CA ASP A 183 0.14 14.50 28.86
C ASP A 183 0.72 15.84 29.42
N GLY A 184 -0.01 16.87 29.91
CA GLY A 184 -1.45 17.07 30.21
C GLY A 184 -1.73 18.49 30.82
N ASN A 185 -2.86 18.68 31.55
CA ASN A 185 -3.38 19.94 32.15
C ASN A 185 -3.61 21.12 31.15
N GLY A 186 -4.87 21.38 30.79
CA GLY A 186 -5.23 22.31 29.68
C GLY A 186 -5.97 23.62 30.04
N PRO A 187 -6.04 24.60 29.12
CA PRO A 187 -6.54 25.95 29.35
C PRO A 187 -7.95 26.17 28.76
N LYS A 188 -8.35 27.44 28.52
CA LYS A 188 -9.58 27.81 27.81
C LYS A 188 -9.68 27.08 26.45
N ILE A 189 -10.89 26.62 26.11
CA ILE A 189 -11.18 25.95 24.83
C ILE A 189 -11.02 26.96 23.69
N ALA A 190 -10.18 26.64 22.71
CA ALA A 190 -9.86 27.51 21.57
C ALA A 190 -10.45 27.04 20.22
N ALA A 191 -10.82 25.76 20.11
CA ALA A 191 -11.38 25.14 18.91
C ALA A 191 -12.20 23.89 19.27
N LEU A 192 -13.10 23.48 18.38
CA LEU A 192 -13.64 22.12 18.32
C LEU A 192 -12.84 21.33 17.28
N ILE A 193 -12.34 20.14 17.64
CA ILE A 193 -11.76 19.18 16.70
C ILE A 193 -12.48 17.84 16.81
N LEU A 194 -12.76 17.20 15.68
CA LEU A 194 -13.41 15.90 15.60
C LEU A 194 -12.89 15.08 14.41
N GLU A 195 -12.75 13.76 14.59
CA GLU A 195 -12.71 12.79 13.47
C GLU A 195 -14.16 12.65 12.97
N PRO A 196 -14.51 13.08 11.74
CA PRO A 196 -15.90 13.06 11.30
C PRO A 196 -16.37 11.64 11.04
N LEU A 197 -17.61 11.32 11.46
CA LEU A 197 -18.33 10.07 11.19
C LEU A 197 -17.72 8.79 11.80
N VAL A 198 -16.40 8.60 11.79
CA VAL A 198 -15.70 7.43 12.34
C VAL A 198 -14.40 7.85 13.02
N MET A 199 -14.29 7.60 14.33
CA MET A 199 -13.02 7.70 15.07
C MET A 199 -12.19 6.44 14.81
N GLY A 200 -11.22 6.53 13.89
CA GLY A 200 -10.54 5.35 13.34
C GLY A 200 -9.63 4.68 14.36
N ALA A 201 -8.67 5.43 14.89
CA ALA A 201 -7.70 4.91 15.86
C ALA A 201 -8.29 4.64 17.26
N GLY A 202 -9.50 5.14 17.54
CA GLY A 202 -10.21 4.90 18.80
C GLY A 202 -10.88 3.52 18.91
N GLY A 203 -10.95 2.76 17.81
CA GLY A 203 -11.67 1.48 17.75
C GLY A 203 -12.64 1.35 16.56
N MET A 204 -12.43 2.12 15.48
CA MET A 204 -13.43 2.27 14.40
C MET A 204 -14.82 2.63 14.91
N ILE A 205 -14.88 3.58 15.87
CA ILE A 205 -16.12 3.98 16.51
C ILE A 205 -16.89 4.87 15.54
N PHE A 206 -18.02 4.38 15.03
CA PHE A 206 -18.96 5.18 14.26
C PHE A 206 -19.68 6.15 15.20
N VAL A 207 -19.59 7.45 14.90
CA VAL A 207 -20.19 8.52 15.70
C VAL A 207 -21.48 8.97 15.00
N ASP A 208 -22.55 9.13 15.77
CA ASP A 208 -23.82 9.66 15.27
C ASP A 208 -23.59 11.02 14.55
N PRO A 209 -23.93 11.14 13.25
CA PRO A 209 -23.83 12.38 12.50
C PRO A 209 -24.66 13.51 13.14
N LEU A 210 -25.80 13.19 13.77
CA LEU A 210 -26.62 14.17 14.46
C LEU A 210 -25.94 14.71 15.72
N PHE A 211 -25.32 13.86 16.53
CA PHE A 211 -24.47 14.30 17.65
C PHE A 211 -23.34 15.24 17.19
N GLN A 212 -22.60 14.87 16.13
CA GLN A 212 -21.55 15.73 15.60
C GLN A 212 -22.11 17.06 15.06
N ARG A 213 -23.24 17.03 14.35
CA ARG A 213 -23.92 18.22 13.84
C ARG A 213 -24.38 19.17 14.95
N VAL A 214 -25.03 18.64 15.99
CA VAL A 214 -25.46 19.42 17.17
C VAL A 214 -24.26 20.02 17.90
N LEU A 215 -23.16 19.26 18.07
CA LEU A 215 -21.94 19.77 18.70
C LEU A 215 -21.33 20.94 17.90
N ILE A 216 -21.32 20.85 16.56
CA ILE A 216 -20.88 21.92 15.65
C ILE A 216 -21.75 23.18 15.78
N ASP A 217 -23.08 23.03 15.81
CA ASP A 217 -24.00 24.17 15.94
C ASP A 217 -23.92 24.82 17.34
N VAL A 218 -23.74 24.04 18.40
CA VAL A 218 -23.55 24.55 19.76
C VAL A 218 -22.27 25.42 19.87
N VAL A 219 -21.15 25.01 19.26
CA VAL A 219 -19.90 25.79 19.37
C VAL A 219 -19.83 27.00 18.43
N ARG A 220 -20.56 26.98 17.31
CA ARG A 220 -20.67 28.13 16.37
C ARG A 220 -21.73 29.15 16.77
N GLY A 221 -22.77 28.71 17.50
CA GLY A 221 -23.87 29.55 17.96
C GLY A 221 -25.04 29.66 16.96
N PRO A 222 -26.09 30.41 17.31
CA PRO A 222 -27.36 30.43 16.54
C PRO A 222 -27.33 31.27 15.26
N SER A 223 -26.20 31.89 14.91
CA SER A 223 -26.07 32.74 13.71
C SER A 223 -25.95 31.90 12.44
N PRO A 224 -26.67 32.23 11.34
CA PRO A 224 -26.44 31.62 10.03
C PRO A 224 -25.00 31.82 9.57
N ARG A 225 -24.37 30.77 9.03
CA ARG A 225 -22.97 30.83 8.60
C ARG A 225 -22.79 31.68 7.35
N ILE A 226 -22.08 32.79 7.48
CA ILE A 226 -21.56 33.58 6.37
C ILE A 226 -20.12 33.08 6.08
N PRO A 227 -19.80 32.51 4.91
CA PRO A 227 -18.50 31.85 4.67
C PRO A 227 -17.25 32.73 4.80
N SER A 228 -17.40 34.06 4.67
CA SER A 228 -16.33 35.05 4.81
C SER A 228 -16.18 35.63 6.22
N GLU A 229 -17.01 35.20 7.18
CA GLU A 229 -17.03 35.70 8.56
C GLU A 229 -16.74 34.58 9.58
N TRP A 230 -16.74 34.94 10.86
CA TRP A 230 -16.39 34.06 11.97
C TRP A 230 -17.43 34.18 13.10
N SER A 231 -17.91 33.05 13.59
CA SER A 231 -18.85 32.99 14.73
C SER A 231 -18.54 31.81 15.65
N GLY A 232 -18.42 32.07 16.95
CA GLY A 232 -18.16 31.04 17.94
C GLY A 232 -16.73 30.51 17.92
N LEU A 233 -16.57 29.21 18.19
CA LEU A 233 -15.30 28.49 18.09
C LEU A 233 -15.09 27.92 16.68
N PRO A 234 -13.85 27.89 16.17
CA PRO A 234 -13.52 27.26 14.90
C PRO A 234 -13.73 25.75 14.99
N VAL A 235 -14.26 25.18 13.90
CA VAL A 235 -14.49 23.75 13.76
C VAL A 235 -13.45 23.13 12.84
N ILE A 236 -12.70 22.17 13.37
CA ILE A 236 -11.66 21.42 12.68
C ILE A 236 -12.17 20.00 12.40
N PHE A 237 -12.22 19.60 11.14
CA PHE A 237 -12.43 18.20 10.75
C PHE A 237 -11.07 17.53 10.53
N ASP A 238 -10.79 16.48 11.31
CA ASP A 238 -9.68 15.58 11.04
C ASP A 238 -10.11 14.54 9.98
N GLU A 239 -10.06 14.95 8.72
CA GLU A 239 -10.36 14.08 7.57
C GLU A 239 -9.17 13.18 7.18
N VAL A 240 -8.07 13.18 7.97
CA VAL A 240 -6.85 12.38 7.71
C VAL A 240 -7.14 10.87 7.73
N PHE A 241 -8.24 10.41 8.33
CA PHE A 241 -8.72 9.04 8.16
C PHE A 241 -9.81 8.91 7.08
N ILE A 242 -10.88 9.71 7.19
CA ILE A 242 -12.15 9.48 6.49
C ILE A 242 -12.32 10.22 5.17
N GLY A 243 -11.47 11.21 4.88
CA GLY A 243 -11.56 12.04 3.69
C GLY A 243 -11.17 11.29 2.42
N LEU A 244 -11.32 11.96 1.28
CA LEU A 244 -10.88 11.47 -0.03
C LEU A 244 -11.42 10.05 -0.32
N TYR A 245 -12.73 9.87 -0.11
CA TYR A 245 -13.48 8.66 -0.43
C TYR A 245 -13.18 7.40 0.39
N ARG A 246 -12.47 7.46 1.54
CA ARG A 246 -12.39 6.33 2.50
C ARG A 246 -13.78 5.77 2.81
N LEU A 247 -14.73 6.64 3.14
CA LEU A 247 -16.14 6.31 3.40
C LEU A 247 -17.04 6.45 2.15
N GLY A 248 -16.48 6.44 0.93
CA GLY A 248 -17.25 6.63 -0.30
C GLY A 248 -17.73 8.07 -0.56
N LEU A 249 -17.32 9.01 0.29
CA LEU A 249 -17.60 10.46 0.20
C LEU A 249 -16.29 11.25 0.04
N GLN A 250 -16.28 12.30 -0.79
CA GLN A 250 -15.09 13.16 -0.94
C GLN A 250 -14.69 13.86 0.37
N THR A 251 -15.70 14.37 1.10
CA THR A 251 -15.61 14.96 2.44
C THR A 251 -16.85 14.57 3.24
N SER A 252 -16.69 14.44 4.56
CA SER A 252 -17.78 14.27 5.53
C SER A 252 -18.81 15.41 5.54
N SER A 253 -18.42 16.59 5.03
CA SER A 253 -19.23 17.82 5.07
C SER A 253 -20.64 17.66 4.48
N ALA A 254 -20.82 16.78 3.50
CA ALA A 254 -22.12 16.50 2.89
C ALA A 254 -23.06 15.76 3.85
N LEU A 255 -22.57 14.73 4.55
CA LEU A 255 -23.36 13.93 5.48
C LEU A 255 -23.60 14.65 6.82
N LEU A 256 -22.66 15.49 7.25
CA LEU A 256 -22.84 16.39 8.39
C LEU A 256 -23.67 17.65 8.06
N GLY A 257 -24.03 17.88 6.79
CA GLY A 257 -24.82 19.04 6.37
C GLY A 257 -24.14 20.40 6.62
N THR A 258 -22.83 20.42 6.81
CA THR A 258 -22.05 21.60 7.18
C THR A 258 -20.56 21.37 6.89
N THR A 259 -19.84 22.41 6.46
CA THR A 259 -18.38 22.31 6.23
C THR A 259 -17.60 22.90 7.42
N PRO A 260 -16.35 22.46 7.66
CA PRO A 260 -15.53 22.97 8.74
C PRO A 260 -14.93 24.34 8.40
N ASP A 261 -14.25 24.93 9.38
CA ASP A 261 -13.41 26.13 9.18
C ASP A 261 -11.96 25.73 8.89
N ILE A 262 -11.55 24.52 9.31
CA ILE A 262 -10.27 23.88 8.95
C ILE A 262 -10.53 22.38 8.63
N SER A 263 -10.00 21.86 7.52
CA SER A 263 -10.02 20.41 7.21
C SER A 263 -8.59 19.89 7.00
N VAL A 264 -8.22 18.84 7.72
CA VAL A 264 -6.88 18.23 7.65
C VAL A 264 -6.95 16.95 6.83
N ASN A 265 -6.10 16.82 5.81
CA ASN A 265 -6.07 15.67 4.91
C ASN A 265 -4.64 15.11 4.76
N ALA A 266 -4.51 13.78 4.75
CA ALA A 266 -3.29 13.03 4.45
C ALA A 266 -3.68 11.60 4.04
N LYS A 267 -2.85 10.58 4.34
CA LYS A 267 -3.07 9.14 4.04
C LYS A 267 -3.42 8.87 2.56
N ILE A 268 -4.71 8.88 2.22
CA ILE A 268 -5.20 8.68 0.85
C ILE A 268 -4.71 9.80 -0.08
N LEU A 269 -4.42 11.00 0.44
CA LEU A 269 -3.92 12.15 -0.32
C LEU A 269 -2.78 11.80 -1.30
N THR A 270 -1.90 10.87 -0.95
CA THR A 270 -0.76 10.40 -1.76
C THR A 270 -0.82 8.89 -2.07
N GLY A 271 -2.00 8.29 -1.96
CA GLY A 271 -2.22 6.85 -2.18
C GLY A 271 -1.48 5.94 -1.19
N GLY A 272 -0.93 6.50 -0.10
CA GLY A 272 -0.02 5.81 0.81
C GLY A 272 1.44 5.69 0.31
N LEU A 273 1.80 6.27 -0.84
CA LEU A 273 3.13 6.14 -1.45
C LEU A 273 4.21 6.97 -0.75
N VAL A 274 3.90 8.23 -0.41
CA VAL A 274 4.84 9.18 0.19
C VAL A 274 4.14 10.04 1.25
N PRO A 275 4.83 10.53 2.31
CA PRO A 275 4.19 11.31 3.35
C PRO A 275 3.87 12.73 2.88
N LEU A 276 2.59 13.10 2.80
CA LEU A 276 2.13 14.49 2.65
C LEU A 276 0.91 14.71 3.54
N ALA A 277 0.77 15.93 4.07
CA ALA A 277 -0.43 16.40 4.72
C ALA A 277 -0.77 17.82 4.23
N VAL A 278 -2.06 18.13 4.15
CA VAL A 278 -2.60 19.44 3.78
C VAL A 278 -3.63 19.86 4.82
N THR A 279 -3.45 21.07 5.37
CA THR A 279 -4.42 21.73 6.25
C THR A 279 -5.12 22.81 5.45
N LEU A 280 -6.35 22.53 5.01
CA LEU A 280 -7.24 23.49 4.37
C LEU A 280 -7.83 24.41 5.44
N ALA A 281 -8.02 25.68 5.12
CA ALA A 281 -8.56 26.69 6.03
C ALA A 281 -9.57 27.59 5.30
N SER A 282 -10.56 28.12 6.03
CA SER A 282 -11.48 29.12 5.48
C SER A 282 -10.79 30.46 5.22
N ASP A 283 -11.41 31.27 4.35
CA ASP A 283 -11.02 32.67 4.15
C ASP A 283 -11.06 33.47 5.47
N SER A 284 -12.01 33.18 6.36
CA SER A 284 -12.05 33.80 7.70
C SER A 284 -10.92 33.36 8.64
N VAL A 285 -10.43 32.11 8.56
CA VAL A 285 -9.18 31.70 9.23
C VAL A 285 -7.97 32.41 8.62
N TYR A 286 -7.86 32.42 7.28
CA TYR A 286 -6.73 33.01 6.57
C TYR A 286 -6.57 34.51 6.86
N ARG A 287 -7.68 35.27 6.82
CA ARG A 287 -7.70 36.72 7.11
C ARG A 287 -7.24 37.06 8.53
N ALA A 288 -7.39 36.15 9.50
CA ALA A 288 -6.91 36.37 10.87
C ALA A 288 -5.37 36.45 10.99
N PHE A 289 -4.64 35.99 9.97
CA PHE A 289 -3.18 36.09 9.85
C PHE A 289 -2.73 37.02 8.70
N LEU A 290 -3.65 37.75 8.06
CA LEU A 290 -3.38 38.60 6.90
C LEU A 290 -3.10 40.05 7.34
N SER A 291 -1.82 40.40 7.34
CA SER A 291 -1.29 41.69 7.81
C SER A 291 -0.01 42.05 7.05
N ASP A 292 0.32 43.34 6.97
CA ASP A 292 1.64 43.79 6.49
C ASP A 292 2.78 43.44 7.48
N SER A 293 2.43 43.06 8.71
CA SER A 293 3.37 42.73 9.78
C SER A 293 3.66 41.22 9.87
N LYS A 294 4.94 40.85 9.73
CA LYS A 294 5.39 39.45 9.77
C LYS A 294 5.05 38.72 11.09
N VAL A 295 4.86 39.41 12.20
CA VAL A 295 4.56 38.76 13.50
C VAL A 295 3.11 38.27 13.60
N ASP A 296 2.22 38.77 12.74
CA ASP A 296 0.81 38.38 12.69
C ASP A 296 0.59 37.16 11.76
N ALA A 297 1.59 36.81 10.95
CA ALA A 297 1.53 35.69 10.02
C ALA A 297 1.64 34.33 10.74
N LEU A 298 1.18 33.25 10.10
CA LEU A 298 1.35 31.88 10.60
C LEU A 298 2.82 31.44 10.49
N LEU A 299 3.62 31.76 11.51
CA LEU A 299 5.06 31.42 11.59
C LEU A 299 5.31 29.94 11.96
N HIS A 300 4.73 29.02 11.18
CA HIS A 300 4.91 27.57 11.32
C HIS A 300 5.24 26.93 9.96
N GLY A 301 6.22 26.03 9.94
CA GLY A 301 6.64 25.34 8.72
C GLY A 301 7.73 24.30 8.97
N HIS A 302 7.96 23.43 7.99
CA HIS A 302 8.95 22.36 8.01
C HIS A 302 9.87 22.47 6.79
N SER A 303 11.08 21.93 6.86
CA SER A 303 12.05 21.98 5.74
C SER A 303 11.55 21.30 4.45
N TYR A 304 10.55 20.43 4.56
CA TYR A 304 9.87 19.75 3.45
C TYR A 304 8.40 20.19 3.27
N THR A 305 8.00 21.35 3.81
CA THR A 305 6.67 21.93 3.50
C THR A 305 6.50 22.08 1.99
N ALA A 306 5.45 21.48 1.44
CA ALA A 306 5.15 21.44 -0.01
C ALA A 306 6.30 20.93 -0.89
N TYR A 307 7.05 19.90 -0.44
CA TYR A 307 8.09 19.28 -1.27
C TYR A 307 7.51 18.71 -2.59
N PRO A 308 8.12 18.99 -3.76
CA PRO A 308 7.45 18.76 -5.05
C PRO A 308 7.00 17.32 -5.32
N VAL A 309 7.78 16.32 -4.90
CA VAL A 309 7.46 14.90 -5.10
C VAL A 309 6.16 14.51 -4.38
N GLY A 310 5.95 15.01 -3.15
CA GLY A 310 4.72 14.76 -2.40
C GLY A 310 3.51 15.39 -3.08
N CYS A 311 3.65 16.63 -3.53
CA CYS A 311 2.59 17.35 -4.23
C CYS A 311 2.21 16.67 -5.55
N GLU A 312 3.17 16.22 -6.36
CA GLU A 312 2.88 15.59 -7.64
C GLU A 312 2.28 14.19 -7.49
N VAL A 313 2.76 13.39 -6.52
CA VAL A 313 2.11 12.12 -6.17
C VAL A 313 0.68 12.35 -5.67
N ALA A 314 0.41 13.46 -4.97
CA ALA A 314 -0.94 13.81 -4.55
C ALA A 314 -1.84 14.21 -5.73
N ASN A 315 -1.34 15.05 -6.66
CA ASN A 315 -2.04 15.40 -7.90
C ASN A 315 -2.46 14.14 -8.65
N ALA A 316 -1.50 13.27 -8.97
CA ALA A 316 -1.73 12.02 -9.70
C ALA A 316 -2.67 11.06 -8.95
N THR A 317 -2.65 11.05 -7.62
CA THR A 317 -3.59 10.25 -6.82
C THR A 317 -5.02 10.77 -6.92
N LEU A 318 -5.24 12.08 -6.79
CA LEU A 318 -6.57 12.69 -6.94
C LEU A 318 -7.13 12.44 -8.35
N ASP A 319 -6.27 12.58 -9.36
CA ASP A 319 -6.57 12.28 -10.76
C ASP A 319 -7.01 10.82 -11.00
N ILE A 320 -6.52 9.87 -10.19
CA ILE A 320 -6.94 8.46 -10.22
C ILE A 320 -8.24 8.27 -9.44
N ILE A 321 -8.42 8.95 -8.31
CA ILE A 321 -9.61 8.88 -7.46
C ILE A 321 -10.85 9.38 -8.19
N ASP A 322 -10.78 10.49 -8.92
CA ASP A 322 -11.93 11.02 -9.69
C ASP A 322 -12.38 10.05 -10.81
N LYS A 323 -11.43 9.36 -11.44
CA LYS A 323 -11.68 8.30 -12.43
C LYS A 323 -12.27 7.04 -11.79
N LEU A 324 -11.86 6.69 -10.56
CA LEU A 324 -12.43 5.59 -9.80
C LEU A 324 -13.86 5.91 -9.32
N ALA A 325 -14.11 7.08 -8.75
CA ALA A 325 -15.41 7.47 -8.18
C ALA A 325 -16.56 7.44 -9.21
N THR A 326 -16.23 7.61 -10.49
CA THR A 326 -17.13 7.57 -11.65
C THR A 326 -17.17 6.22 -12.40
N SER A 327 -16.33 5.25 -12.00
CA SER A 327 -16.20 3.94 -12.67
C SER A 327 -17.35 2.97 -12.38
N GLU A 328 -17.56 2.01 -13.28
CA GLU A 328 -18.66 1.03 -13.17
C GLU A 328 -18.68 0.24 -11.84
N PRO A 329 -17.55 -0.26 -11.29
CA PRO A 329 -17.56 -0.95 -9.99
C PRO A 329 -17.99 -0.04 -8.82
N TRP A 330 -17.79 1.27 -8.93
CA TRP A 330 -18.32 2.25 -7.97
C TRP A 330 -19.81 2.52 -8.17
N ARG A 331 -20.32 2.41 -9.41
CA ARG A 331 -21.76 2.49 -9.73
C ARG A 331 -22.49 1.25 -9.22
N GLU A 332 -22.03 0.05 -9.56
CA GLU A 332 -22.57 -1.23 -9.06
C GLU A 332 -22.63 -1.29 -7.52
N ALA A 333 -21.58 -0.83 -6.84
CA ALA A 333 -21.55 -0.79 -5.37
C ALA A 333 -22.59 0.17 -4.78
N ARG A 334 -22.84 1.33 -5.40
CA ARG A 334 -23.91 2.25 -5.00
C ARG A 334 -25.30 1.66 -5.28
N GLU A 335 -25.49 1.05 -6.44
CA GLU A 335 -26.77 0.43 -6.85
C GLU A 335 -27.19 -0.72 -5.92
N LYS A 336 -26.26 -1.54 -5.45
CA LYS A 336 -26.53 -2.58 -4.41
C LYS A 336 -27.13 -1.99 -3.13
N TRP A 337 -26.63 -0.84 -2.69
CA TRP A 337 -27.15 -0.10 -1.54
C TRP A 337 -28.35 0.81 -1.88
N ARG A 338 -28.92 0.66 -3.09
CA ARG A 338 -30.06 1.43 -3.63
C ARG A 338 -29.80 2.93 -3.71
N VAL A 339 -28.53 3.33 -3.81
CA VAL A 339 -28.10 4.71 -4.02
C VAL A 339 -28.05 4.99 -5.52
N SER A 340 -28.86 5.95 -5.98
CA SER A 340 -28.88 6.40 -7.37
C SER A 340 -27.59 7.11 -7.78
N GLU A 341 -27.41 7.31 -9.09
CA GLU A 341 -26.38 8.19 -9.66
C GLU A 341 -26.28 9.52 -8.89
N PRO A 342 -25.06 9.98 -8.55
CA PRO A 342 -24.89 11.23 -7.82
C PRO A 342 -25.11 12.44 -8.74
N GLU A 343 -26.33 12.98 -8.76
CA GLU A 343 -26.53 14.35 -9.21
C GLU A 343 -25.60 15.28 -8.41
N LYS A 344 -24.88 16.14 -9.14
CA LYS A 344 -23.76 16.90 -8.59
C LYS A 344 -24.21 17.71 -7.37
N VAL A 345 -23.40 17.66 -6.30
CA VAL A 345 -23.51 18.37 -5.00
C VAL A 345 -24.20 17.58 -3.86
N SER A 346 -25.04 16.57 -4.08
CA SER A 346 -25.80 15.91 -2.98
C SER A 346 -25.35 14.48 -2.60
N GLN A 347 -24.09 14.29 -2.17
CA GLN A 347 -23.63 13.02 -1.59
C GLN A 347 -24.04 12.84 -0.11
N THR A 348 -25.34 12.73 0.15
CA THR A 348 -25.91 12.44 1.49
C THR A 348 -26.22 10.95 1.72
N SER A 349 -26.15 10.13 0.67
CA SER A 349 -26.50 8.71 0.73
C SER A 349 -25.35 7.83 1.24
N VAL A 350 -25.61 7.00 2.24
CA VAL A 350 -24.67 6.00 2.78
C VAL A 350 -24.69 4.73 1.92
N TRP A 351 -23.52 4.21 1.58
CA TRP A 351 -23.33 2.98 0.79
C TRP A 351 -21.97 2.34 1.11
N SER A 352 -21.72 1.11 0.64
CA SER A 352 -20.43 0.44 0.84
C SER A 352 -20.05 -0.52 -0.30
N PHE A 353 -18.76 -0.83 -0.40
CA PHE A 353 -18.26 -1.95 -1.22
C PHE A 353 -18.61 -3.32 -0.65
N TRP A 354 -18.83 -3.39 0.67
CA TRP A 354 -19.29 -4.58 1.35
C TRP A 354 -20.77 -4.82 1.03
N ASP A 355 -21.17 -6.07 0.78
CA ASP A 355 -22.52 -6.39 0.29
C ASP A 355 -23.56 -6.20 1.40
N PRO A 356 -24.70 -5.54 1.15
CA PRO A 356 -25.74 -5.39 2.17
C PRO A 356 -26.31 -6.73 2.64
N ALA A 357 -26.31 -7.78 1.80
CA ALA A 357 -26.73 -9.12 2.21
C ALA A 357 -25.68 -9.81 3.10
N PHE A 358 -24.37 -9.60 2.84
CA PHE A 358 -23.30 -10.06 3.72
C PHE A 358 -23.36 -9.36 5.09
N VAL A 359 -23.45 -8.03 5.11
CA VAL A 359 -23.54 -7.24 6.34
C VAL A 359 -24.75 -7.66 7.17
N ASN A 360 -25.92 -7.86 6.54
CA ASN A 360 -27.11 -8.36 7.21
C ASN A 360 -26.96 -9.82 7.69
N ALA A 361 -26.28 -10.70 6.96
CA ALA A 361 -26.05 -12.07 7.40
C ALA A 361 -25.14 -12.13 8.65
N VAL A 362 -24.10 -11.31 8.69
CA VAL A 362 -23.16 -11.24 9.81
C VAL A 362 -23.76 -10.50 11.02
N SER A 363 -24.64 -9.52 10.82
CA SER A 363 -25.32 -8.79 11.92
C SER A 363 -26.30 -9.63 12.73
N HIS A 364 -26.55 -10.89 12.34
CA HIS A 364 -27.46 -11.82 13.02
C HIS A 364 -26.71 -13.07 13.55
N MET A 365 -25.38 -13.03 13.66
CA MET A 365 -24.58 -14.11 14.24
C MET A 365 -24.40 -13.92 15.76
N ASP A 366 -24.62 -14.96 16.55
CA ASP A 366 -24.63 -14.91 18.03
C ASP A 366 -23.30 -14.45 18.67
N ASN A 367 -22.21 -14.41 17.90
CA ASN A 367 -20.87 -13.96 18.32
C ASN A 367 -20.50 -12.55 17.82
N VAL A 368 -21.40 -11.85 17.13
CA VAL A 368 -21.21 -10.48 16.61
C VAL A 368 -22.13 -9.52 17.37
N ALA A 369 -21.53 -8.64 18.16
CA ALA A 369 -22.26 -7.62 18.93
C ALA A 369 -22.59 -6.36 18.10
N GLU A 370 -21.82 -6.09 17.04
CA GLU A 370 -21.97 -4.91 16.17
C GLU A 370 -21.25 -5.15 14.84
N ILE A 371 -21.81 -4.68 13.73
CA ILE A 371 -21.16 -4.64 12.42
C ILE A 371 -21.52 -3.34 11.71
N MET A 372 -20.53 -2.63 11.18
CA MET A 372 -20.69 -1.35 10.51
C MET A 372 -19.88 -1.33 9.21
N ALA A 373 -20.53 -1.00 8.10
CA ALA A 373 -19.92 -0.93 6.77
C ALA A 373 -20.21 0.42 6.10
N PHE A 374 -19.18 1.12 5.63
CA PHE A 374 -19.33 2.42 4.98
C PHE A 374 -18.14 2.68 4.03
N GLY A 375 -18.43 2.89 2.74
CA GLY A 375 -17.41 3.00 1.70
C GLY A 375 -16.53 1.75 1.66
N THR A 376 -15.22 1.94 1.83
CA THR A 376 -14.23 0.85 1.88
C THR A 376 -14.04 0.21 3.25
N LEU A 377 -14.62 0.77 4.31
CA LEU A 377 -14.42 0.32 5.69
C LEU A 377 -15.49 -0.69 6.11
N LEU A 378 -15.06 -1.76 6.77
CA LEU A 378 -15.88 -2.69 7.54
C LEU A 378 -15.31 -2.81 8.96
N SER A 379 -16.17 -2.70 9.96
CA SER A 379 -15.86 -2.93 11.37
C SER A 379 -16.77 -4.04 11.90
N ILE A 380 -16.21 -5.02 12.62
CA ILE A 380 -16.94 -6.11 13.26
C ILE A 380 -16.50 -6.17 14.73
N LYS A 381 -17.46 -6.07 15.64
CA LYS A 381 -17.26 -6.12 17.09
C LYS A 381 -17.71 -7.49 17.58
N VAL A 382 -16.76 -8.27 18.10
CA VAL A 382 -17.01 -9.61 18.63
C VAL A 382 -17.64 -9.49 20.02
N GLN A 383 -18.63 -10.33 20.29
CA GLN A 383 -19.28 -10.40 21.59
C GLN A 383 -18.34 -11.04 22.62
N ASP A 384 -18.19 -10.38 23.78
CA ASP A 384 -17.19 -10.69 24.79
C ASP A 384 -17.66 -10.16 26.16
N ASP A 385 -17.60 -11.01 27.18
CA ASP A 385 -17.90 -10.61 28.57
C ASP A 385 -16.86 -9.62 29.12
N SER A 386 -15.65 -9.62 28.55
CA SER A 386 -14.49 -8.79 28.93
C SER A 386 -14.34 -7.55 28.03
N ALA A 387 -15.39 -6.73 27.95
CA ALA A 387 -15.44 -5.57 27.05
C ALA A 387 -14.30 -4.55 27.30
N GLY A 388 -13.47 -4.30 26.28
CA GLY A 388 -12.47 -3.23 26.31
C GLY A 388 -11.24 -3.45 25.42
N TYR A 389 -10.33 -2.47 25.41
CA TYR A 389 -9.12 -2.46 24.58
C TYR A 389 -8.11 -3.58 24.93
N GLN A 390 -8.23 -4.17 26.13
CA GLN A 390 -7.41 -5.31 26.57
C GLN A 390 -7.95 -6.68 26.10
N SER A 391 -9.14 -6.73 25.48
CA SER A 391 -9.65 -7.98 24.92
C SER A 391 -8.78 -8.48 23.75
N HIS A 392 -8.71 -9.80 23.62
CA HIS A 392 -8.07 -10.49 22.49
C HIS A 392 -9.07 -11.40 21.73
N SER A 393 -10.36 -11.36 22.05
CA SER A 393 -11.38 -12.26 21.46
C SER A 393 -11.46 -12.10 19.94
N ALA A 394 -11.49 -10.86 19.42
CA ALA A 394 -11.49 -10.60 17.98
C ALA A 394 -10.22 -11.03 17.27
N ARG A 395 -9.06 -11.05 17.96
CA ARG A 395 -7.85 -11.64 17.41
C ARG A 395 -8.00 -13.17 17.34
N ALA A 396 -8.35 -13.81 18.44
CA ALA A 396 -8.42 -15.27 18.58
C ALA A 396 -9.58 -15.92 17.80
N LEU A 397 -10.65 -15.17 17.48
CA LEU A 397 -11.74 -15.63 16.61
C LEU A 397 -11.31 -15.65 15.15
N LEU A 398 -10.59 -14.61 14.71
CA LEU A 398 -10.28 -14.36 13.30
C LEU A 398 -8.85 -14.77 12.89
N GLU A 399 -8.05 -15.35 13.79
CA GLU A 399 -6.62 -15.64 13.51
C GLU A 399 -6.42 -16.54 12.28
N SER A 400 -7.35 -17.47 12.04
CA SER A 400 -7.41 -18.34 10.86
C SER A 400 -7.61 -17.61 9.53
N ILE A 401 -8.17 -16.39 9.52
CA ILE A 401 -8.34 -15.55 8.32
C ILE A 401 -6.99 -15.13 7.73
N ARG A 402 -5.92 -15.11 8.54
CA ARG A 402 -4.56 -14.79 8.08
C ARG A 402 -3.93 -15.93 7.25
N THR A 403 -4.30 -17.17 7.54
CA THR A 403 -3.67 -18.39 7.02
C THR A 403 -4.66 -19.23 6.21
N ALA A 404 -5.05 -18.72 5.03
CA ALA A 404 -6.02 -19.36 4.15
C ALA A 404 -5.39 -19.80 2.81
N VAL A 405 -4.76 -20.98 2.82
CA VAL A 405 -4.50 -21.76 1.61
C VAL A 405 -5.85 -22.23 1.07
N ASN A 406 -6.08 -22.13 -0.24
CA ASN A 406 -7.29 -22.67 -0.86
C ASN A 406 -7.24 -24.21 -0.79
N SER A 407 -8.12 -24.83 0.01
CA SER A 407 -8.18 -26.29 0.20
C SER A 407 -8.48 -27.07 -1.07
N ASP A 408 -9.20 -26.44 -2.00
CA ASP A 408 -9.85 -27.11 -3.13
C ASP A 408 -9.06 -26.97 -4.46
N GLY A 409 -7.82 -26.45 -4.40
CA GLY A 409 -6.95 -26.24 -5.57
C GLY A 409 -7.40 -25.15 -6.56
N ALA A 410 -8.55 -24.51 -6.33
CA ALA A 410 -9.06 -23.41 -7.15
C ALA A 410 -8.14 -22.18 -7.09
N LEU A 411 -7.98 -21.49 -8.23
CA LEU A 411 -7.27 -20.22 -8.32
C LEU A 411 -7.97 -19.15 -7.46
N SER A 412 -7.18 -18.30 -6.81
CA SER A 412 -7.69 -17.21 -5.98
C SER A 412 -8.23 -16.05 -6.85
N PRO A 413 -9.26 -15.30 -6.41
CA PRO A 413 -9.75 -14.14 -7.15
C PRO A 413 -8.84 -12.90 -7.10
N ALA A 414 -7.67 -12.99 -6.47
CA ALA A 414 -6.61 -11.99 -6.59
C ALA A 414 -5.97 -12.00 -8.00
N PRO A 415 -5.42 -10.86 -8.48
CA PRO A 415 -4.68 -10.81 -9.73
C PRO A 415 -3.57 -11.87 -9.79
N GLY A 416 -3.54 -12.66 -10.86
CA GLY A 416 -2.57 -13.76 -11.03
C GLY A 416 -2.94 -15.08 -10.34
N GLY A 417 -4.07 -15.19 -9.65
CA GLY A 417 -4.57 -16.46 -9.11
C GLY A 417 -3.91 -16.95 -7.82
N SER A 418 -2.87 -16.27 -7.33
CA SER A 418 -2.11 -16.66 -6.14
C SER A 418 -2.93 -16.51 -4.85
N PRO A 419 -2.79 -17.42 -3.86
CA PRO A 419 -3.50 -17.32 -2.59
C PRO A 419 -3.05 -16.08 -1.82
N PHE A 420 -3.98 -15.21 -1.44
CA PHE A 420 -3.72 -14.05 -0.59
C PHE A 420 -4.15 -14.28 0.87
N GLY A 421 -3.32 -13.82 1.80
CA GLY A 421 -3.69 -13.68 3.21
C GLY A 421 -4.52 -12.42 3.43
N ILE A 422 -5.48 -12.46 4.35
CA ILE A 422 -6.32 -11.31 4.66
C ILE A 422 -5.74 -10.60 5.90
N HIS A 423 -5.13 -9.45 5.65
CA HIS A 423 -4.57 -8.61 6.70
C HIS A 423 -5.66 -7.74 7.34
N TYR A 424 -6.04 -8.09 8.57
CA TYR A 424 -6.93 -7.30 9.42
C TYR A 424 -6.20 -6.89 10.70
N ARG A 425 -6.59 -5.75 11.26
CA ARG A 425 -6.13 -5.23 12.56
C ARG A 425 -7.24 -5.36 13.60
N THR A 426 -6.86 -5.41 14.88
CA THR A 426 -7.78 -5.49 16.02
C THR A 426 -7.50 -4.38 17.03
N LEU A 427 -8.57 -3.84 17.61
CA LEU A 427 -8.55 -2.83 18.67
C LEU A 427 -9.49 -3.33 19.78
N GLY A 428 -8.94 -4.07 20.75
CA GLY A 428 -9.74 -4.86 21.69
C GLY A 428 -10.57 -5.93 20.98
N ASN A 429 -11.87 -5.98 21.30
CA ASN A 429 -12.85 -6.88 20.66
C ASN A 429 -13.39 -6.37 19.30
N VAL A 430 -12.86 -5.28 18.75
CA VAL A 430 -13.16 -4.85 17.37
C VAL A 430 -12.09 -5.36 16.41
N ALA A 431 -12.51 -5.98 15.32
CA ALA A 431 -11.69 -6.24 14.13
C ALA A 431 -12.17 -5.38 12.96
N TYR A 432 -11.25 -4.90 12.13
CA TYR A 432 -11.62 -4.09 10.96
C TYR A 432 -10.88 -4.49 9.69
N PHE A 433 -11.59 -4.32 8.57
CA PHE A 433 -11.13 -4.58 7.22
C PHE A 433 -11.27 -3.28 6.42
N MET A 434 -10.25 -2.96 5.62
CA MET A 434 -10.15 -1.66 4.95
C MET A 434 -9.66 -1.88 3.52
N LEU A 435 -10.56 -1.69 2.56
CA LEU A 435 -10.25 -1.89 1.14
C LEU A 435 -9.42 -0.73 0.59
N SER A 436 -8.75 -0.95 -0.53
CA SER A 436 -8.26 0.12 -1.39
C SER A 436 -9.40 0.65 -2.27
N LEU A 437 -9.31 1.89 -2.73
CA LEU A 437 -10.35 2.52 -3.59
C LEU A 437 -10.53 1.83 -4.95
N ASN A 438 -9.62 0.91 -5.29
CA ASN A 438 -9.57 0.10 -6.50
C ASN A 438 -9.60 -1.43 -6.23
N THR A 439 -9.93 -1.89 -5.02
CA THR A 439 -9.99 -3.35 -4.75
C THR A 439 -11.07 -4.02 -5.60
N PRO A 440 -10.76 -5.06 -6.41
CA PRO A 440 -11.75 -5.70 -7.28
C PRO A 440 -12.91 -6.34 -6.52
N ALA A 441 -14.13 -6.23 -7.05
CA ALA A 441 -15.33 -6.74 -6.39
C ALA A 441 -15.31 -8.25 -6.09
N SER A 442 -14.57 -9.04 -6.88
CA SER A 442 -14.30 -10.48 -6.65
C SER A 442 -13.43 -10.74 -5.42
N VAL A 443 -12.40 -9.91 -5.19
CA VAL A 443 -11.56 -9.98 -4.00
C VAL A 443 -12.39 -9.63 -2.76
N VAL A 444 -13.28 -8.61 -2.86
CA VAL A 444 -14.19 -8.26 -1.76
C VAL A 444 -15.11 -9.43 -1.41
N ARG A 445 -15.76 -10.09 -2.39
CA ARG A 445 -16.62 -11.27 -2.11
C ARG A 445 -15.84 -12.39 -1.42
N SER A 446 -14.60 -12.65 -1.85
CA SER A 446 -13.77 -13.70 -1.23
C SER A 446 -13.34 -13.37 0.20
N VAL A 447 -13.18 -12.08 0.54
CA VAL A 447 -13.00 -11.66 1.95
C VAL A 447 -14.29 -11.87 2.74
N GLU A 448 -15.45 -11.52 2.20
CA GLU A 448 -16.76 -11.72 2.84
C GLU A 448 -17.06 -13.20 3.12
N GLU A 449 -16.85 -14.07 2.14
CA GLU A 449 -16.99 -15.53 2.26
C GLU A 449 -16.12 -16.07 3.41
N ARG A 450 -14.83 -15.72 3.41
CA ARG A 450 -13.86 -16.15 4.44
C ARG A 450 -14.20 -15.61 5.82
N VAL A 451 -14.68 -14.36 5.93
CA VAL A 451 -15.18 -13.78 7.20
C VAL A 451 -16.41 -14.53 7.70
N CYS A 452 -17.41 -14.75 6.85
CA CYS A 452 -18.61 -15.54 7.19
C CYS A 452 -18.23 -16.95 7.68
N THR A 453 -17.39 -17.68 6.96
CA THR A 453 -16.98 -19.05 7.33
C THR A 453 -16.30 -19.08 8.71
N VAL A 454 -15.40 -18.15 9.01
CA VAL A 454 -14.70 -18.14 10.30
C VAL A 454 -15.61 -17.73 11.46
N LEU A 455 -16.54 -16.79 11.25
CA LEU A 455 -17.54 -16.43 12.26
C LEU A 455 -18.54 -17.56 12.52
N GLN A 456 -18.91 -18.34 11.50
CA GLN A 456 -19.82 -19.49 11.62
C GLN A 456 -19.18 -20.72 12.30
N ASN A 457 -17.87 -20.90 12.17
CA ASN A 457 -17.16 -22.12 12.61
C ASN A 457 -16.89 -22.23 14.12
N ARG A 458 -17.32 -21.26 14.95
CA ARG A 458 -17.41 -21.43 16.41
C ARG A 458 -18.86 -21.60 16.85
N ARG A 459 -19.26 -22.87 17.00
CA ARG A 459 -20.37 -23.34 17.85
C ARG A 459 -19.82 -24.23 18.95
#